data_AF-A0A6F8YQ87-F1
#
_entry.id   AF-A0A6F8YQ87-F1
#
_cell.length_a   1.000
_cell.length_b   1.000
_cell.length_c   1.000
_cell.angle_alpha   90.00
_cell.angle_beta   90.00
_cell.angle_gamma   90.00
#
_symmetry.space_group_name_H-M   'P 1'
#
loop_
_entity.id
_entity.type
_entity.pdbx_description
1 polymer ?
#
loop_
_entity_poly.entity_id
_entity_poly.type
_entity_poly.pdbx_seq_one_letter_code
_entity_poly.pdbx_strand_id
1 'polypeptide(L)'
;MALAVLPDRSVIHTARNGTVRRTDAAGNISVIGNIPVYPHDEEGLRGVGVAPGFASNRFVYLYYAPPLSTPAGDAPASGTAATWATGQGVNRLSRFTLNANHTVNGTYSIPAGNLFAPGTPNTRPESYAMGLRNPFRIGVDKVTGVVYVGDYGPDAGTPSATRGQVEFNRVTSAGNYGSTRTGSATPPRSRHGRPRGDEDA
;
A
#
# COMPACT_ATOMS: atom_id res chain seq x y z
N MET A 1 -4.08 9.43 -6.15
CA MET A 1 -3.05 9.37 -7.22
C MET A 1 -1.74 9.85 -6.65
N ALA A 2 -0.63 9.20 -7.00
CA ALA A 2 0.72 9.64 -6.65
C ALA A 2 1.62 9.59 -7.89
N LEU A 3 2.78 10.25 -7.82
CA LEU A 3 3.79 10.24 -8.87
C LEU A 3 5.19 10.13 -8.29
N ALA A 4 6.12 9.62 -9.08
CA ALA A 4 7.54 9.60 -8.79
C ALA A 4 8.36 9.84 -10.06
N VAL A 5 9.36 10.72 -9.96
CA VAL A 5 10.27 11.06 -11.06
C VAL A 5 11.40 10.02 -11.13
N LEU A 6 11.68 9.54 -12.34
CA LEU A 6 12.78 8.64 -12.66
C LEU A 6 14.05 9.43 -13.04
N PRO A 7 15.25 8.80 -13.00
CA PRO A 7 16.50 9.47 -13.35
C PRO A 7 16.55 10.05 -14.78
N ASP A 8 15.82 9.43 -15.72
CA ASP A 8 15.68 9.89 -17.10
C ASP A 8 14.65 11.03 -17.28
N ARG A 9 14.19 11.62 -16.16
CA ARG A 9 13.17 12.67 -16.07
C ARG A 9 11.76 12.25 -16.49
N SER A 10 11.55 10.98 -16.80
CA SER A 10 10.19 10.45 -16.95
C SER A 10 9.51 10.32 -15.58
N VAL A 11 8.18 10.22 -15.58
CA VAL A 11 7.36 10.17 -14.36
C VAL A 11 6.52 8.91 -14.36
N ILE A 12 6.61 8.11 -13.30
CA ILE A 12 5.62 7.05 -13.03
C ILE A 12 4.48 7.67 -12.22
N HIS A 13 3.25 7.39 -12.60
CA HIS A 13 2.09 7.81 -11.82
C HIS A 13 0.98 6.75 -11.77
N THR A 14 0.16 6.83 -10.73
CA THR A 14 -0.82 5.78 -10.39
C THR A 14 -2.27 6.28 -10.51
N ALA A 15 -3.17 5.37 -10.85
CA ALA A 15 -4.62 5.58 -10.75
C ALA A 15 -5.25 4.56 -9.79
N ARG A 16 -6.33 4.97 -9.11
CA ARG A 16 -6.99 4.18 -8.05
C ARG A 16 -7.40 2.79 -8.53
N ASN A 17 -7.83 2.69 -9.78
CA ASN A 17 -8.25 1.44 -10.44
C ASN A 17 -7.10 0.45 -10.71
N GLY A 18 -5.87 0.71 -10.25
CA GLY A 18 -4.73 -0.19 -10.42
C GLY A 18 -3.81 0.16 -11.60
N THR A 19 -4.21 1.09 -12.46
CA THR A 19 -3.39 1.46 -13.63
C THR A 19 -2.11 2.20 -13.20
N VAL A 20 -0.97 1.74 -13.71
CA VAL A 20 0.33 2.40 -13.62
C VAL A 20 0.68 2.97 -14.98
N ARG A 21 1.06 4.25 -15.03
CA ARG A 21 1.43 4.95 -16.25
C ARG A 21 2.84 5.53 -16.14
N ARG A 22 3.50 5.67 -17.28
CA ARG A 22 4.72 6.46 -17.44
C ARG A 22 4.44 7.62 -18.37
N THR A 23 4.84 8.81 -17.97
CA THR A 23 4.93 10.00 -18.82
C THR A 23 6.40 10.22 -19.14
N ASP A 24 6.80 10.21 -20.41
CA ASP A 24 8.18 10.50 -20.80
C ASP A 24 8.53 12.00 -20.68
N ALA A 25 9.80 12.34 -20.92
CA ALA A 25 10.27 13.74 -20.81
C ALA A 25 9.65 14.68 -21.86
N ALA A 26 9.05 14.15 -22.93
CA ALA A 26 8.32 14.90 -23.94
C ALA A 26 6.82 15.04 -23.61
N GLY A 27 6.34 14.38 -22.55
CA GLY A 27 4.94 14.41 -22.13
C GLY A 27 4.09 13.27 -22.68
N ASN A 28 4.65 12.31 -23.44
CA ASN A 28 3.88 11.18 -23.96
C ASN A 28 3.58 10.20 -22.84
N ILE A 29 2.31 9.73 -22.79
CA ILE A 29 1.83 8.84 -21.74
C ILE A 29 1.71 7.42 -22.28
N SER A 30 2.19 6.44 -21.51
CA SER A 30 1.99 5.01 -21.77
C SER A 30 1.49 4.30 -20.52
N VAL A 31 0.56 3.36 -20.69
CA VAL A 31 0.21 2.42 -19.62
C VAL A 31 1.33 1.39 -19.50
N ILE A 32 1.95 1.33 -18.33
CA ILE A 32 3.09 0.44 -18.08
C ILE A 32 2.69 -0.77 -17.22
N GLY A 33 1.52 -0.76 -16.59
CA GLY A 33 1.04 -1.89 -15.79
C GLY A 33 -0.38 -1.71 -15.30
N ASN A 34 -0.96 -2.81 -14.84
CA ASN A 34 -2.25 -2.82 -14.16
C ASN A 34 -2.19 -3.77 -12.96
N ILE A 35 -2.07 -3.20 -11.75
CA ILE A 35 -2.04 -3.96 -10.52
C ILE A 35 -3.47 -4.36 -10.14
N PRO A 36 -3.77 -5.64 -9.88
CA PRO A 36 -5.06 -6.03 -9.33
C PRO A 36 -5.28 -5.36 -7.97
N VAL A 37 -6.41 -4.70 -7.79
CA VAL A 37 -6.76 -3.97 -6.57
C VAL A 37 -8.20 -4.23 -6.13
N TYR A 38 -8.46 -4.04 -4.84
CA TYR A 38 -9.81 -3.88 -4.30
C TYR A 38 -10.25 -2.41 -4.48
N PRO A 39 -11.31 -2.10 -5.26
CA PRO A 39 -11.57 -0.73 -5.73
C PRO A 39 -12.64 0.06 -4.93
N HIS A 40 -13.04 -0.41 -3.75
CA HIS A 40 -14.11 0.21 -2.96
C HIS A 40 -13.69 1.52 -2.27
N ASP A 41 -14.58 2.51 -2.18
CA ASP A 41 -14.32 3.83 -1.59
C ASP A 41 -12.99 4.47 -2.03
N GLU A 42 -12.11 4.74 -1.06
CA GLU A 42 -10.78 5.30 -1.26
C GLU A 42 -9.77 4.20 -1.65
N GLU A 43 -10.11 2.92 -1.51
CA GLU A 43 -9.21 1.80 -1.75
C GLU A 43 -8.84 1.66 -3.23
N GLY A 44 -7.69 1.04 -3.45
CA GLY A 44 -7.08 0.90 -4.75
C GLY A 44 -5.58 1.12 -4.72
N LEU A 45 -4.99 1.42 -5.88
CA LEU A 45 -3.59 1.79 -6.00
C LEU A 45 -3.41 3.28 -5.72
N ARG A 46 -2.58 3.62 -4.73
CA ARG A 46 -2.43 5.00 -4.26
C ARG A 46 -1.00 5.51 -4.39
N GLY A 47 -0.03 4.84 -3.77
CA GLY A 47 1.34 5.34 -3.64
C GLY A 47 2.30 4.81 -4.69
N VAL A 48 3.31 5.62 -5.04
CA VAL A 48 4.48 5.19 -5.83
C VAL A 48 5.75 5.83 -5.28
N GLY A 49 6.83 5.05 -5.27
CA GLY A 49 8.17 5.48 -4.88
C GLY A 49 9.23 4.79 -5.74
N VAL A 50 10.41 5.40 -5.86
CA VAL A 50 11.51 4.91 -6.70
C VAL A 50 12.75 4.72 -5.84
N ALA A 51 13.37 3.54 -5.89
CA ALA A 51 14.57 3.25 -5.12
C ALA A 51 15.77 4.11 -5.58
N PRO A 52 16.72 4.44 -4.68
CA PRO A 52 17.90 5.25 -5.04
C PRO A 52 18.81 4.62 -6.11
N GLY A 53 18.90 3.28 -6.13
CA GLY A 53 19.66 2.53 -7.13
C GLY A 53 18.89 2.21 -8.42
N PHE A 54 17.83 2.96 -8.76
CA PHE A 54 16.93 2.62 -9.87
C PHE A 54 17.65 2.38 -11.20
N ALA A 55 18.71 3.11 -11.49
CA ALA A 55 19.51 2.92 -12.71
C ALA A 55 20.07 1.49 -12.86
N SER A 56 20.31 0.79 -11.74
CA SER A 56 20.83 -0.57 -11.70
C SER A 56 19.77 -1.61 -11.34
N ASN A 57 18.99 -1.36 -10.28
CA ASN A 57 18.04 -2.33 -9.74
C ASN A 57 16.62 -2.20 -10.31
N ARG A 58 16.28 -1.05 -10.89
CA ARG A 58 14.95 -0.71 -11.44
C ARG A 58 13.80 -0.92 -10.44
N PHE A 59 14.06 -0.80 -9.14
CA PHE A 59 13.06 -1.04 -8.11
C PHE A 59 12.09 0.13 -7.96
N VAL A 60 10.80 -0.19 -7.95
CA VAL A 60 9.72 0.73 -7.58
C VAL A 60 8.93 0.15 -6.41
N TYR A 61 8.44 1.06 -5.57
CA TYR A 61 7.52 0.76 -4.51
C TYR A 61 6.13 1.20 -4.92
N LEU A 62 5.13 0.33 -4.76
CA LEU A 62 3.72 0.66 -4.95
C LEU A 62 2.98 0.36 -3.65
N TYR A 63 2.04 1.24 -3.31
CA TYR A 63 1.15 1.03 -2.17
C TYR A 63 -0.29 0.91 -2.66
N TYR A 64 -0.94 -0.21 -2.32
CA TYR A 64 -2.30 -0.54 -2.76
C TYR A 64 -3.03 -1.50 -1.82
N ALA A 65 -4.35 -1.54 -1.97
CA ALA A 65 -5.22 -2.56 -1.40
C ALA A 65 -5.37 -3.74 -2.39
N PRO A 66 -4.77 -4.92 -2.14
CA PRO A 66 -4.94 -6.08 -3.00
C PRO A 66 -6.36 -6.67 -2.89
N PRO A 67 -6.87 -7.35 -3.93
CA PRO A 67 -8.03 -8.21 -3.81
C PRO A 67 -7.74 -9.33 -2.79
N LEU A 68 -8.70 -9.51 -1.88
CA LEU A 68 -8.78 -10.62 -0.93
C LEU A 68 -10.15 -11.31 -1.09
N SER A 69 -10.53 -12.15 -0.13
CA SER A 69 -11.88 -12.70 0.00
C SER A 69 -12.88 -11.73 0.64
N THR A 70 -12.51 -10.46 0.84
CA THR A 70 -13.41 -9.43 1.36
C THR A 70 -14.54 -9.18 0.37
N PRO A 71 -15.81 -9.16 0.81
CA PRO A 71 -16.93 -8.83 -0.06
C PRO A 71 -16.77 -7.48 -0.76
N ALA A 72 -17.35 -7.36 -1.94
CA ALA A 72 -17.52 -6.05 -2.58
C ALA A 72 -18.54 -5.22 -1.79
N GLY A 73 -18.35 -3.89 -1.77
CA GLY A 73 -19.22 -2.97 -1.04
C GLY A 73 -18.68 -2.60 0.34
N ASP A 74 -19.46 -1.79 1.05
CA ASP A 74 -19.18 -1.40 2.43
C ASP A 74 -19.10 -2.62 3.35
N ALA A 75 -18.22 -2.58 4.35
CA ALA A 75 -18.33 -3.56 5.44
C ALA A 75 -19.63 -3.33 6.23
N PRO A 76 -20.12 -4.38 6.92
CA PRO A 76 -21.33 -4.28 7.72
C PRO A 76 -21.28 -3.12 8.73
N ALA A 77 -22.31 -2.27 8.72
CA ALA A 77 -22.44 -1.15 9.66
C ALA A 77 -22.60 -1.61 11.12
N SER A 78 -23.07 -2.83 11.33
CA SER A 78 -23.25 -3.48 12.63
C SER A 78 -23.06 -4.99 12.51
N GLY A 79 -22.70 -5.67 13.59
CA GLY A 79 -22.57 -7.12 13.58
C GLY A 79 -21.74 -7.65 14.74
N THR A 80 -21.38 -8.93 14.65
CA THR A 80 -20.43 -9.55 15.58
C THR A 80 -19.00 -9.31 15.12
N ALA A 81 -18.02 -9.62 15.98
CA ALA A 81 -16.61 -9.65 15.59
C ALA A 81 -16.36 -10.51 14.33
N ALA A 82 -17.05 -11.65 14.21
CA ALA A 82 -16.97 -12.51 13.03
C ALA A 82 -17.56 -11.83 11.78
N THR A 83 -18.66 -11.10 11.94
CA THR A 83 -19.29 -10.32 10.86
C THR A 83 -18.38 -9.20 10.35
N TRP A 84 -17.65 -8.52 11.23
CA TRP A 84 -16.69 -7.50 10.81
C TRP A 84 -15.41 -8.09 10.23
N ALA A 85 -15.00 -9.28 10.66
CA ALA A 85 -13.80 -9.95 10.16
C ALA A 85 -13.88 -10.23 8.64
N THR A 86 -15.09 -10.44 8.09
CA THR A 86 -15.27 -10.69 6.65
C THR A 86 -14.96 -9.45 5.80
N GLY A 87 -15.10 -8.25 6.34
CA GLY A 87 -14.78 -6.98 5.67
C GLY A 87 -13.34 -6.49 5.87
N GLN A 88 -12.47 -7.29 6.51
CA GLN A 88 -11.10 -6.86 6.81
C GLN A 88 -10.19 -6.87 5.58
N GLY A 89 -10.03 -5.70 4.97
CA GLY A 89 -9.03 -5.44 3.94
C GLY A 89 -7.64 -5.28 4.53
N VAL A 90 -6.62 -5.41 3.68
CA VAL A 90 -5.24 -5.09 4.04
C VAL A 90 -4.66 -4.10 3.05
N ASN A 91 -3.66 -3.38 3.53
CA ASN A 91 -2.91 -2.41 2.77
C ASN A 91 -1.45 -2.89 2.66
N ARG A 92 -0.88 -2.88 1.46
CA ARG A 92 0.45 -3.46 1.18
C ARG A 92 1.36 -2.44 0.51
N LEU A 93 2.56 -2.29 1.07
CA LEU A 93 3.68 -1.69 0.34
C LEU A 93 4.41 -2.83 -0.36
N SER A 94 4.39 -2.83 -1.68
CA SER A 94 5.04 -3.85 -2.51
C SER A 94 6.21 -3.26 -3.27
N ARG A 95 7.23 -4.08 -3.53
CA ARG A 95 8.41 -3.72 -4.29
C ARG A 95 8.51 -4.58 -5.54
N PHE A 96 8.60 -3.93 -6.69
CA PHE A 96 8.68 -4.55 -8.01
C PHE A 96 9.96 -4.13 -8.73
N THR A 97 10.43 -4.96 -9.65
CA THR A 97 11.43 -4.55 -10.65
C THR A 97 10.73 -4.13 -11.94
N LEU A 98 11.01 -2.92 -12.43
CA LEU A 98 10.57 -2.52 -13.77
C LEU A 98 11.37 -3.27 -14.83
N ASN A 99 10.67 -3.82 -15.83
CA ASN A 99 11.29 -4.41 -17.01
C ASN A 99 12.10 -3.36 -17.78
N ALA A 100 13.02 -3.79 -18.66
CA ALA A 100 13.84 -2.87 -19.47
C ALA A 100 12.99 -1.89 -20.30
N ASN A 101 11.82 -2.33 -20.78
CA ASN A 101 10.83 -1.51 -21.49
C ASN A 101 9.91 -0.69 -20.56
N HIS A 102 10.28 -0.53 -19.29
CA HIS A 102 9.55 0.20 -18.24
C HIS A 102 8.21 -0.41 -17.83
N THR A 103 7.84 -1.59 -18.31
CA THR A 103 6.60 -2.21 -17.86
C THR A 103 6.71 -2.81 -16.47
N VAL A 104 5.60 -2.75 -15.77
CA VAL A 104 5.24 -3.51 -14.57
C VAL A 104 3.92 -4.24 -14.86
N ASN A 105 3.78 -4.81 -16.07
CA ASN A 105 2.68 -5.70 -16.49
C ASN A 105 3.17 -7.18 -16.56
N GLY A 106 2.28 -8.17 -16.37
CA GLY A 106 2.56 -9.60 -16.53
C GLY A 106 3.12 -10.31 -15.28
N THR A 107 3.97 -11.32 -15.46
CA THR A 107 4.87 -11.82 -14.40
C THR A 107 5.89 -10.74 -14.11
N TYR A 108 5.51 -9.75 -13.28
CA TYR A 108 6.45 -8.75 -12.78
C TYR A 108 7.62 -9.47 -12.11
N SER A 109 8.85 -9.07 -12.43
CA SER A 109 10.01 -9.66 -11.77
C SER A 109 9.97 -9.28 -10.29
N ILE A 110 9.95 -10.30 -9.45
CA ILE A 110 9.97 -10.16 -7.99
C ILE A 110 11.42 -10.03 -7.54
N PRO A 111 11.82 -8.89 -6.94
CA PRO A 111 13.13 -8.75 -6.35
C PRO A 111 13.38 -9.79 -5.24
N ALA A 112 14.60 -10.33 -5.18
CA ALA A 112 15.04 -11.06 -3.99
C ALA A 112 14.98 -10.16 -2.74
N GLY A 113 14.74 -10.75 -1.57
CA GLY A 113 14.63 -10.03 -0.30
C GLY A 113 13.30 -9.30 -0.10
N ASN A 114 12.26 -9.64 -0.87
CA ASN A 114 10.88 -9.35 -0.50
C ASN A 114 10.40 -10.31 0.61
N LEU A 115 9.24 -10.01 1.21
CA LEU A 115 8.77 -10.67 2.42
C LEU A 115 8.42 -12.16 2.24
N PHE A 116 7.94 -12.54 1.05
CA PHE A 116 7.48 -13.90 0.77
C PHE A 116 8.16 -14.46 -0.48
N ALA A 117 8.47 -15.75 -0.44
CA ALA A 117 8.96 -16.45 -1.60
C ALA A 117 7.84 -16.62 -2.65
N PRO A 118 8.16 -16.60 -3.96
CA PRO A 118 7.19 -16.97 -4.99
C PRO A 118 6.56 -18.35 -4.71
N GLY A 119 5.24 -18.44 -4.85
CA GLY A 119 4.48 -19.68 -4.61
C GLY A 119 4.09 -19.93 -3.15
N THR A 120 4.48 -19.08 -2.19
CA THR A 120 4.01 -19.20 -0.80
C THR A 120 2.48 -19.03 -0.73
N PRO A 121 1.72 -20.02 -0.23
CA PRO A 121 0.24 -19.97 -0.22
C PRO A 121 -0.31 -18.76 0.53
N ASN A 122 -1.39 -18.17 0.02
CA ASN A 122 -2.08 -17.00 0.61
C ASN A 122 -1.20 -15.76 0.81
N THR A 123 -0.10 -15.65 0.06
CA THR A 123 0.79 -14.49 0.10
C THR A 123 0.98 -13.87 -1.27
N ARG A 124 1.69 -12.74 -1.28
CA ARG A 124 2.02 -11.97 -2.47
C ARG A 124 3.53 -11.76 -2.49
N PRO A 125 4.28 -12.39 -3.41
CA PRO A 125 5.75 -12.32 -3.43
C PRO A 125 6.28 -10.90 -3.67
N GLU A 126 5.46 -10.00 -4.21
CA GLU A 126 5.75 -8.57 -4.32
C GLU A 126 5.75 -7.82 -2.98
N SER A 127 5.19 -8.39 -1.90
CA SER A 127 5.04 -7.71 -0.61
C SER A 127 6.40 -7.35 -0.03
N TYR A 128 6.59 -6.07 0.29
CA TYR A 128 7.79 -5.57 0.96
C TYR A 128 7.50 -5.19 2.41
N ALA A 129 6.40 -4.46 2.67
CA ALA A 129 5.89 -4.23 4.02
C ALA A 129 4.40 -4.54 4.13
N MET A 130 4.02 -5.06 5.30
CA MET A 130 2.63 -5.37 5.67
C MET A 130 2.28 -4.86 7.06
N GLY A 131 1.02 -5.00 7.46
CA GLY A 131 0.51 -4.55 8.77
C GLY A 131 0.18 -3.06 8.82
N LEU A 132 0.33 -2.37 7.69
CA LEU A 132 -0.07 -0.98 7.52
C LEU A 132 -1.59 -0.84 7.64
N ARG A 133 -2.06 0.24 8.27
CA ARG A 133 -3.49 0.46 8.54
C ARG A 133 -4.16 1.23 7.41
N ASN A 134 -3.81 2.51 7.28
CA ASN A 134 -4.28 3.43 6.25
C ASN A 134 -3.14 4.34 5.75
N PRO A 135 -2.15 3.80 5.04
CA PRO A 135 -1.13 4.62 4.40
C PRO A 135 -1.73 5.68 3.47
N PHE A 136 -1.24 6.90 3.60
CA PHE A 136 -1.67 8.03 2.77
C PHE A 136 -0.58 8.46 1.78
N ARG A 137 0.68 8.50 2.24
CA ARG A 137 1.83 8.92 1.44
C ARG A 137 3.04 8.06 1.74
N ILE A 138 3.83 7.79 0.70
CA ILE A 138 5.16 7.20 0.85
C ILE A 138 6.24 8.17 0.35
N GLY A 139 7.40 8.14 0.98
CA GLY A 139 8.61 8.82 0.56
C GLY A 139 9.78 7.84 0.59
N VAL A 140 10.72 7.96 -0.34
CA VAL A 140 11.92 7.12 -0.37
C VAL A 140 13.12 8.01 -0.14
N ASP A 141 13.88 7.73 0.92
CA ASP A 141 15.17 8.34 1.15
C ASP A 141 16.13 7.92 0.03
N LYS A 142 16.65 8.91 -0.70
CA LYS A 142 17.50 8.68 -1.87
C LYS A 142 18.95 8.36 -1.51
N VAL A 143 19.34 8.51 -0.26
CA VAL A 143 20.67 8.11 0.22
C VAL A 143 20.60 6.70 0.79
N THR A 144 19.63 6.45 1.67
CA THR A 144 19.58 5.20 2.44
C THR A 144 18.67 4.12 1.85
N GLY A 145 17.75 4.49 0.96
CA GLY A 145 16.74 3.57 0.40
C GLY A 145 15.57 3.25 1.34
N VAL A 146 15.57 3.82 2.54
CA VAL A 146 14.49 3.67 3.52
C VAL A 146 13.18 4.22 2.95
N VAL A 147 12.11 3.43 3.07
CA VAL A 147 10.77 3.86 2.68
C VAL A 147 10.04 4.36 3.91
N TYR A 148 9.67 5.62 3.87
CA TYR A 148 8.89 6.27 4.90
C TYR A 148 7.42 6.25 4.50
N VAL A 149 6.57 5.76 5.39
CA VAL A 149 5.13 5.61 5.15
C VAL A 149 4.36 6.39 6.20
N GLY A 150 3.64 7.43 5.78
CA GLY A 150 2.65 8.08 6.63
C GLY A 150 1.39 7.23 6.69
N ASP A 151 1.04 6.75 7.89
CA ASP A 151 -0.03 5.79 8.14
C ASP A 151 -1.09 6.41 9.08
N TYR A 152 -2.28 6.66 8.56
CA TYR A 152 -3.30 7.38 9.30
C TYR A 152 -4.02 6.46 10.31
N GLY A 153 -3.96 6.82 11.59
CA GLY A 153 -4.72 6.14 12.65
C GLY A 153 -6.13 6.69 12.81
N PRO A 154 -6.99 6.03 13.60
CA PRO A 154 -8.33 6.52 13.93
C PRO A 154 -8.24 7.71 14.89
N ASP A 155 -7.82 8.87 14.38
CA ASP A 155 -7.87 10.23 14.97
C ASP A 155 -8.12 10.27 16.47
N ALA A 156 -7.13 9.83 17.25
CA ALA A 156 -7.11 10.07 18.68
C ALA A 156 -6.27 11.33 18.93
N GLY A 157 -6.89 12.41 19.44
CA GLY A 157 -6.16 13.62 19.84
C GLY A 157 -5.16 13.35 20.98
N THR A 158 -5.33 12.23 21.70
CA THR A 158 -4.48 11.75 22.79
C THR A 158 -4.27 10.23 22.68
N PRO A 159 -3.22 9.65 23.29
CA PRO A 159 -3.04 8.20 23.33
C PRO A 159 -4.29 7.48 23.87
N SER A 160 -4.74 6.42 23.19
CA SER A 160 -5.89 5.61 23.61
C SER A 160 -5.60 4.13 23.40
N ALA A 161 -6.14 3.29 24.30
CA ALA A 161 -6.04 1.84 24.22
C ALA A 161 -6.88 1.23 23.08
N THR A 162 -7.81 1.99 22.51
CA THR A 162 -8.71 1.51 21.43
C THR A 162 -8.59 2.31 20.15
N ARG A 163 -7.87 3.45 20.18
CA ARG A 163 -7.64 4.32 19.01
C ARG A 163 -6.17 4.78 18.97
N GLY A 164 -5.48 4.48 17.87
CA GLY A 164 -4.11 4.94 17.64
C GLY A 164 -4.05 6.31 16.98
N GLN A 165 -2.98 7.06 17.24
CA GLN A 165 -2.68 8.32 16.55
C GLN A 165 -2.26 8.07 15.08
N VAL A 166 -2.07 9.16 14.32
CA VAL A 166 -1.35 9.12 13.04
C VAL A 166 0.06 8.62 13.31
N GLU A 167 0.48 7.62 12.56
CA GLU A 167 1.76 6.93 12.70
C GLU A 167 2.65 7.14 11.48
N PHE A 168 3.94 6.95 11.70
CA PHE A 168 4.94 6.98 10.66
C PHE A 168 5.77 5.72 10.74
N ASN A 169 5.82 4.97 9.64
CA ASN A 169 6.62 3.75 9.56
C ASN A 169 7.91 4.03 8.80
N ARG A 170 9.03 3.67 9.43
CA ARG A 170 10.37 3.67 8.83
C ARG A 170 10.70 2.27 8.34
N VAL A 171 10.44 1.98 7.07
CA VAL A 171 10.64 0.67 6.44
C VAL A 171 12.09 0.56 5.96
N THR A 172 12.94 -0.06 6.77
CA THR A 172 14.37 -0.27 6.49
C THR A 172 14.66 -1.60 5.80
N SER A 173 13.75 -2.57 5.93
CA SER A 173 13.84 -3.91 5.33
C SER A 173 12.45 -4.49 5.10
N ALA A 174 12.35 -5.63 4.40
CA ALA A 174 11.08 -6.31 4.29
C ALA A 174 10.57 -6.78 5.66
N GLY A 175 9.29 -6.60 5.97
CA GLY A 175 8.76 -6.95 7.29
C GLY A 175 7.29 -6.61 7.55
N ASN A 176 6.84 -6.95 8.75
CA ASN A 176 5.55 -6.52 9.27
C ASN A 176 5.73 -5.28 10.16
N TYR A 177 5.04 -4.21 9.83
CA TYR A 177 5.12 -2.89 10.45
C TYR A 177 3.81 -2.49 11.15
N GLY A 178 2.87 -3.42 11.31
CA GLY A 178 1.69 -3.22 12.14
C GLY A 178 2.04 -3.27 13.62
N SER A 179 1.58 -2.30 14.41
CA SER A 179 1.84 -2.28 15.85
C SER A 179 1.09 -3.40 16.58
N THR A 180 1.79 -4.09 17.48
CA THR A 180 1.20 -4.87 18.60
C THR A 180 1.14 -4.02 19.88
N ARG A 181 1.04 -2.69 19.79
CA ARG A 181 0.89 -1.82 20.97
C ARG A 181 -0.57 -1.72 21.42
N THR A 182 -1.09 -2.88 21.83
CA THR A 182 -2.00 -3.14 22.95
C THR A 182 -2.18 -4.65 22.93
N GLY A 183 -2.05 -5.35 24.06
CA GLY A 183 -2.29 -6.78 24.20
C GLY A 183 -3.75 -7.18 23.99
N SER A 184 -4.32 -6.85 22.83
CA SER A 184 -5.57 -7.37 22.31
C SER A 184 -5.33 -7.68 20.83
N ALA A 185 -5.72 -8.87 20.40
CA ALA A 185 -5.66 -9.33 19.03
C ALA A 185 -6.68 -8.57 18.15
N THR A 186 -6.48 -7.25 17.98
CA THR A 186 -7.28 -6.47 17.05
C THR A 186 -6.49 -6.33 15.74
N PRO A 187 -6.93 -6.96 14.64
CA PRO A 187 -6.26 -6.87 13.34
C PRO A 187 -6.20 -5.43 12.84
N PRO A 188 -5.28 -5.09 11.89
CA PRO A 188 -5.28 -3.79 11.24
C PRO A 188 -6.66 -3.52 10.63
N ARG A 189 -7.42 -2.59 11.21
CA ARG A 189 -8.70 -2.14 10.64
C ARG A 189 -8.39 -1.14 9.53
N SER A 190 -8.59 -1.53 8.27
CA SER A 190 -8.92 -0.55 7.23
C SER A 190 -10.26 0.11 7.60
N ARG A 191 -10.52 1.32 7.10
CA ARG A 191 -11.58 2.27 7.52
C ARG A 191 -13.02 1.74 7.56
N HIS A 192 -13.30 0.49 7.24
CA HIS A 192 -14.64 -0.03 7.17
C HIS A 192 -15.20 -0.44 8.54
N GLY A 193 -15.69 0.56 9.29
CA GLY A 193 -16.53 0.33 10.47
C GLY A 193 -16.54 1.45 11.50
N ARG A 194 -16.74 2.72 11.10
CA ARG A 194 -17.31 3.70 12.04
C ARG A 194 -18.82 3.81 11.75
N PRO A 195 -19.68 3.74 12.79
CA PRO A 195 -21.05 4.22 12.68
C PRO A 195 -21.03 5.70 12.27
N ARG A 196 -21.83 6.06 11.26
CA ARG A 196 -22.19 7.46 10.96
C ARG A 196 -23.29 7.92 11.93
N GLY A 197 -22.95 8.05 13.19
CA GLY A 197 -23.80 8.67 14.21
C GLY A 197 -22.88 9.26 15.25
N ASP A 198 -23.15 10.51 15.64
CA ASP A 198 -22.43 11.34 16.63
C ASP A 198 -21.58 12.49 16.04
N GLU A 199 -22.06 13.15 14.98
CA GLU A 199 -21.57 14.50 14.58
C GLU A 199 -22.63 15.62 14.71
N ASP A 200 -23.75 15.36 15.40
CA ASP A 200 -24.69 16.42 15.81
C ASP A 200 -25.08 16.25 17.29
N ALA A 201 -24.24 16.78 18.18
CA ALA A 201 -24.58 17.21 19.55
C ALA A 201 -23.48 18.12 20.12
#